data_AF-A0A972VWE5-F1
#
_entry.id   AF-A0A972VWE5-F1
#
_cell.length_a   1.000
_cell.length_b   1.000
_cell.length_c   1.000
_cell.angle_alpha   90.00
_cell.angle_beta   90.00
_cell.angle_gamma   90.00
#
_symmetry.space_group_name_H-M   'P 1'
#
loop_
_entity.id
_entity.type
_entity.pdbx_description
1 polymer ?
#
loop_
_entity_poly.entity_id
_entity_poly.type
_entity_poly.pdbx_seq_one_letter_code
_entity_poly.pdbx_strand_id
1 'polypeptide(L)'
;MSDIIKRLAATLEDRKAADPATSYVASLHAKGLNKILEKVGEEATETIIAAKDAGLDPIAVIKETADLWFHSLVMLSHLNLDADDLLRELEDRFGTSGIDEKAARQPTVTREQKLEE
;
A
#
# COMPACT_ATOMS: atom_id res chain seq x y z
N MET A 1 1.97 -16.38 4.47
CA MET A 1 1.46 -15.01 4.21
C MET A 1 2.18 -14.38 3.03
N SER A 2 3.51 -14.43 2.92
CA SER A 2 4.22 -13.96 1.71
C SER A 2 3.70 -14.58 0.41
N ASP A 3 3.39 -15.89 0.40
CA ASP A 3 2.83 -16.59 -0.76
C ASP A 3 1.53 -15.95 -1.28
N ILE A 4 0.61 -15.53 -0.40
CA ILE A 4 -0.67 -14.94 -0.84
C ILE A 4 -0.46 -13.57 -1.48
N ILE A 5 0.47 -12.77 -0.96
CA ILE A 5 0.81 -11.45 -1.49
C ILE A 5 1.49 -11.58 -2.85
N LYS A 6 2.42 -12.52 -3.01
CA LYS A 6 3.06 -12.79 -4.30
C LYS A 6 2.04 -13.24 -5.36
N ARG A 7 1.15 -14.18 -5.01
CA ARG A 7 0.09 -14.65 -5.91
C ARG A 7 -0.89 -13.54 -6.28
N LEU A 8 -1.25 -12.69 -5.32
CA LEU A 8 -2.09 -11.53 -5.57
C LEU A 8 -1.40 -10.54 -6.50
N ALA A 9 -0.15 -10.16 -6.22
CA ALA A 9 0.64 -9.26 -7.05
C ALA A 9 0.78 -9.77 -8.50
N ALA A 10 1.09 -11.05 -8.69
CA ALA A 10 1.12 -11.67 -10.02
C ALA A 10 -0.23 -11.57 -10.74
N THR A 11 -1.34 -11.84 -10.02
CA THR A 11 -2.70 -11.71 -10.57
C THR A 11 -3.03 -10.27 -10.95
N LEU A 12 -2.55 -9.28 -10.19
CA LEU A 12 -2.75 -7.86 -10.50
C LEU A 12 -2.01 -7.46 -11.78
N GLU A 13 -0.76 -7.90 -11.94
CA GLU A 13 0.02 -7.60 -13.14
C GLU A 13 -0.59 -8.27 -14.39
N ASP A 14 -1.03 -9.53 -14.27
CA ASP A 14 -1.74 -10.23 -15.36
C ASP A 14 -3.01 -9.49 -15.77
N ARG A 15 -3.73 -8.91 -14.81
CA ARG A 15 -4.99 -8.19 -15.04
C ARG A 15 -4.82 -6.73 -15.42
N LYS A 16 -3.61 -6.17 -15.32
CA LYS A 16 -3.31 -4.77 -15.70
C LYS A 16 -3.58 -4.50 -17.17
N ALA A 17 -3.30 -5.47 -18.04
CA ALA A 17 -3.52 -5.39 -19.48
C ALA A 17 -4.87 -5.96 -19.97
N ALA A 18 -5.72 -6.41 -19.04
CA ALA A 18 -7.05 -6.91 -19.38
C ALA A 18 -7.99 -5.78 -19.85
N ASP A 19 -9.15 -6.14 -20.40
CA ASP A 19 -10.16 -5.16 -20.80
C ASP A 19 -10.71 -4.39 -19.57
N PRO A 20 -10.57 -3.04 -19.52
CA PRO A 20 -11.11 -2.21 -18.44
C PRO A 20 -12.62 -2.31 -18.24
N ALA A 21 -13.38 -2.75 -19.25
CA ALA A 21 -14.82 -2.95 -19.14
C ALA A 21 -15.20 -4.20 -18.33
N THR A 22 -14.29 -5.17 -18.19
CA THR A 22 -14.57 -6.46 -17.55
C THR A 22 -13.66 -6.77 -16.35
N SER A 23 -12.57 -6.02 -16.18
CA SER A 23 -11.63 -6.16 -15.06
C SER A 23 -11.56 -4.89 -14.23
N TYR A 24 -11.88 -5.01 -12.93
CA TYR A 24 -11.78 -3.88 -11.99
C TYR A 24 -10.36 -3.31 -11.92
N VAL A 25 -9.35 -4.19 -11.84
CA VAL A 25 -7.93 -3.81 -11.82
C VAL A 25 -7.56 -3.04 -13.07
N ALA A 26 -7.89 -3.56 -14.26
CA ALA A 26 -7.66 -2.86 -15.52
C ALA A 26 -8.35 -1.48 -15.55
N SER A 27 -9.58 -1.39 -15.01
CA SER A 27 -10.31 -0.13 -14.90
C SER A 27 -9.59 0.90 -14.03
N LEU A 28 -8.94 0.48 -12.94
CA LEU A 28 -8.15 1.36 -12.08
C LEU A 28 -6.90 1.84 -12.80
N HIS A 29 -6.16 0.94 -13.47
CA HIS A 29 -4.98 1.33 -14.26
C HIS A 29 -5.35 2.29 -15.39
N ALA A 30 -6.46 2.05 -16.09
CA ALA A 30 -6.96 2.92 -17.15
C ALA A 30 -7.38 4.31 -16.64
N LYS A 31 -7.93 4.40 -15.42
CA LYS A 31 -8.27 5.67 -14.76
C LYS A 31 -7.05 6.41 -14.20
N GLY A 32 -5.89 5.75 -14.10
CA GLY A 32 -4.62 6.35 -13.73
C GLY A 32 -4.38 6.48 -12.22
N LEU A 33 -3.18 6.94 -11.88
CA LEU A 33 -2.66 7.01 -10.51
C LEU A 33 -3.59 7.73 -9.53
N ASN A 34 -4.18 8.88 -9.91
CA ASN A 34 -5.04 9.64 -9.01
C ASN A 34 -6.23 8.83 -8.50
N LYS A 35 -6.88 8.04 -9.38
CA LYS A 35 -8.00 7.19 -8.97
C LYS A 35 -7.56 6.07 -8.03
N ILE A 36 -6.36 5.54 -8.25
CA ILE A 36 -5.78 4.51 -7.37
C ILE A 36 -5.48 5.11 -5.99
N LEU A 37 -4.89 6.30 -5.94
CA LEU A 37 -4.59 7.00 -4.69
C LEU A 37 -5.84 7.40 -3.91
N GLU A 38 -6.92 7.79 -4.61
CA GLU A 38 -8.24 7.99 -3.98
C GLU A 38 -8.70 6.74 -3.23
N LYS A 39 -8.59 5.55 -3.87
CA LYS A 39 -8.92 4.28 -3.21
C LYS A 39 -8.01 4.00 -2.02
N VAL A 40 -6.68 4.16 -2.15
CA VAL A 40 -5.76 3.97 -1.02
C VAL A 40 -6.13 4.88 0.17
N GLY A 41 -6.49 6.14 -0.08
CA GLY A 41 -6.91 7.07 0.96
C GLY A 41 -8.26 6.73 1.61
N GLU A 42 -9.22 6.26 0.80
CA GLU A 42 -10.53 5.75 1.25
C GLU A 42 -10.33 4.56 2.20
N GLU A 43 -9.64 3.51 1.76
CA GLU A 43 -9.42 2.30 2.56
C GLU A 43 -8.60 2.56 3.83
N ALA A 44 -7.64 3.50 3.77
CA ALA A 44 -6.88 3.91 4.95
C ALA A 44 -7.79 4.57 6.00
N THR A 45 -8.72 5.41 5.55
CA THR A 45 -9.69 6.08 6.43
C THR A 45 -10.68 5.07 7.01
N GLU A 46 -11.18 4.15 6.19
CA GLU A 46 -12.10 3.08 6.61
C GLU A 46 -11.42 2.13 7.59
N THR A 47 -10.15 1.77 7.37
CA THR A 47 -9.36 0.97 8.32
C THR A 47 -9.26 1.64 9.68
N ILE A 48 -9.02 2.96 9.73
CA ILE A 48 -8.96 3.73 10.99
C ILE A 48 -10.31 3.70 11.71
N ILE A 49 -11.41 3.90 10.99
CA ILE A 49 -12.76 3.88 11.54
C ILE A 49 -13.10 2.48 12.06
N ALA A 50 -12.87 1.44 11.26
CA ALA A 50 -13.11 0.06 11.64
C ALA A 50 -12.31 -0.33 12.89
N ALA A 51 -11.04 0.08 12.99
CA ALA A 51 -10.22 -0.18 14.16
C ALA A 51 -10.74 0.52 15.42
N LYS A 52 -11.22 1.77 15.28
CA LYS A 52 -11.84 2.52 16.38
C LYS A 52 -13.12 1.83 16.88
N ASP A 53 -13.92 1.29 15.98
CA ASP A 53 -15.21 0.66 16.28
C ASP A 53 -15.10 -0.88 16.41
N ALA A 54 -13.89 -1.42 16.56
CA ALA A 54 -13.63 -2.87 16.58
C ALA A 54 -14.33 -3.63 17.73
N GLY A 55 -14.75 -2.94 18.79
CA GLY A 55 -15.58 -3.53 19.85
C GLY A 55 -17.00 -3.90 19.40
N LEU A 56 -17.46 -3.31 18.30
CA LEU A 56 -18.77 -3.57 17.69
C LEU A 56 -18.66 -4.54 16.51
N ASP A 57 -17.67 -4.34 15.64
CA ASP A 57 -17.40 -5.21 14.50
C ASP A 57 -15.88 -5.43 14.27
N PRO A 58 -15.29 -6.44 14.91
CA PRO A 58 -13.87 -6.74 14.72
C PRO A 58 -13.56 -7.33 13.33
N ILE A 59 -14.56 -7.83 12.60
CA ILE A 59 -14.37 -8.39 11.26
C ILE A 59 -14.16 -7.26 10.24
N ALA A 60 -14.80 -6.11 10.42
CA ALA A 60 -14.59 -4.93 9.60
C ALA A 60 -13.09 -4.56 9.51
N VAL A 61 -12.36 -4.62 10.63
CA VAL A 61 -10.92 -4.32 10.67
C VAL A 61 -10.13 -5.18 9.67
N ILE A 62 -10.43 -6.48 9.62
CA ILE A 62 -9.75 -7.42 8.72
C ILE A 62 -10.09 -7.12 7.26
N LYS A 63 -11.33 -6.76 6.97
CA LYS A 63 -11.80 -6.43 5.61
C LYS A 63 -11.13 -5.16 5.09
N GLU A 64 -11.22 -4.06 5.84
CA GLU A 64 -10.65 -2.78 5.41
C GLU A 64 -9.11 -2.86 5.33
N THR A 65 -8.47 -3.60 6.23
CA THR A 65 -7.01 -3.83 6.13
C THR A 65 -6.65 -4.60 4.86
N ALA A 66 -7.47 -5.59 4.47
CA ALA A 66 -7.26 -6.36 3.25
C ALA A 66 -7.46 -5.49 2.00
N ASP A 67 -8.48 -4.62 1.97
CA ASP A 67 -8.73 -3.70 0.85
C ASP A 67 -7.62 -2.64 0.76
N LEU A 68 -7.15 -2.11 1.89
CA LEU A 68 -5.99 -1.22 1.93
C LEU A 68 -4.74 -1.90 1.34
N TRP A 69 -4.47 -3.15 1.70
CA TRP A 69 -3.34 -3.90 1.15
C TRP A 69 -3.53 -4.18 -0.35
N PHE A 70 -4.72 -4.55 -0.77
CA PHE A 70 -5.05 -4.76 -2.17
C PHE A 70 -4.79 -3.51 -3.00
N HIS A 71 -5.33 -2.36 -2.58
CA HIS A 71 -5.16 -1.10 -3.28
C HIS A 71 -3.72 -0.57 -3.23
N SER A 72 -2.98 -0.87 -2.16
CA SER A 72 -1.55 -0.59 -2.08
C SER A 72 -0.75 -1.40 -3.11
N LEU A 73 -1.07 -2.68 -3.32
CA LEU A 73 -0.42 -3.50 -4.34
C LEU A 73 -0.79 -3.05 -5.77
N VAL A 74 -2.02 -2.62 -6.01
CA VAL A 74 -2.43 -2.01 -7.30
C VAL A 74 -1.63 -0.73 -7.57
N MET A 75 -1.42 0.11 -6.54
CA MET A 75 -0.57 1.29 -6.63
C MET A 75 0.88 0.94 -7.00
N LEU A 76 1.49 -0.04 -6.33
CA LEU A 76 2.84 -0.50 -6.65
C LEU A 76 2.93 -0.99 -8.11
N SER A 77 2.00 -1.85 -8.55
CA SER A 77 1.95 -2.34 -9.93
C SER A 77 1.78 -1.19 -10.94
N HIS A 78 0.97 -0.17 -10.65
CA HIS A 78 0.80 1.00 -11.52
C HIS A 78 2.09 1.82 -11.65
N LEU A 79 2.86 1.92 -10.57
CA LEU A 79 4.16 2.59 -10.52
C LEU A 79 5.31 1.71 -11.05
N ASN A 80 5.02 0.49 -11.51
CA ASN A 80 6.00 -0.52 -11.93
C ASN A 80 7.02 -0.86 -10.84
N LEU A 81 6.53 -0.94 -9.59
CA LEU A 81 7.29 -1.39 -8.43
C LEU A 81 6.90 -2.83 -8.07
N ASP A 82 7.89 -3.64 -7.69
CA ASP A 82 7.69 -5.06 -7.42
C ASP A 82 7.17 -5.28 -5.98
N ALA A 83 6.19 -6.18 -5.81
CA ALA A 83 5.77 -6.63 -4.49
C ALA A 83 6.90 -7.36 -3.76
N ASP A 84 7.85 -7.95 -4.48
CA ASP A 84 9.05 -8.53 -3.86
C ASP A 84 9.95 -7.47 -3.23
N ASP A 85 10.02 -6.24 -3.76
CA ASP A 85 10.72 -5.13 -3.10
C ASP A 85 10.04 -4.75 -1.78
N LEU A 86 8.71 -4.67 -1.77
CA LEU A 86 7.93 -4.43 -0.55
C LEU A 86 8.18 -5.53 0.49
N LEU A 87 8.16 -6.79 0.07
CA LEU A 87 8.36 -7.92 0.98
C LEU A 87 9.79 -7.95 1.56
N ARG A 88 10.81 -7.59 0.77
CA ARG A 88 12.19 -7.41 1.25
C ARG A 88 12.27 -6.30 2.30
N GLU A 89 11.68 -5.14 2.03
CA GLU A 89 11.62 -4.03 2.99
C GLU A 89 10.90 -4.43 4.29
N LEU A 90 9.85 -5.24 4.20
CA LEU A 90 9.19 -5.80 5.39
C LEU A 90 10.06 -6.82 6.13
N GLU A 91 10.83 -7.64 5.40
CA GLU A 91 11.79 -8.60 5.97
C GLU A 91 12.89 -7.89 6.76
N ASP A 92 13.44 -6.81 6.21
CA ASP A 92 14.50 -6.00 6.86
C ASP A 92 14.03 -5.38 8.19
N ARG A 93 12.71 -5.14 8.33
CA ARG A 93 12.08 -4.65 9.58
C ARG A 93 11.97 -5.71 10.67
N PHE A 94 12.09 -7.00 10.36
CA PHE A 94 12.10 -8.05 11.39
C PHE A 94 13.41 -8.07 12.21
N GLY A 95 14.53 -7.65 11.61
CA GLY A 95 15.86 -7.71 12.22
C GLY A 95 16.26 -6.47 13.04
N THR A 96 15.49 -5.39 12.94
CA THR A 96 15.77 -4.11 13.59
C THR A 96 14.59 -3.77 14.49
N SER A 97 14.79 -3.56 15.79
CA SER A 97 13.66 -3.11 16.62
C SER A 97 13.17 -1.76 16.07
N GLY A 98 11.85 -1.52 16.04
CA GLY A 98 11.29 -0.25 15.53
C GLY A 98 11.78 1.00 16.30
N ILE A 99 12.42 0.81 17.45
CA ILE A 99 13.11 1.85 18.23
C ILE A 99 14.49 2.13 17.63
N ASP A 100 15.27 1.09 17.32
CA ASP A 100 16.60 1.21 16.72
C ASP A 100 16.52 1.77 15.28
N GLU A 101 15.50 1.37 14.50
CA GLU A 101 15.25 1.90 13.14
C GLU A 101 14.91 3.41 13.20
N LYS A 102 14.07 3.83 14.14
CA LYS A 102 13.74 5.26 14.35
C LYS A 102 14.95 6.07 14.81
N ALA A 103 15.82 5.50 15.64
CA ALA A 103 17.05 6.14 16.09
C ALA A 103 18.10 6.25 14.97
N ALA A 104 18.11 5.30 14.02
CA ALA A 104 19.07 5.26 12.93
C ALA A 104 18.69 6.12 11.71
N ARG A 105 17.42 6.55 11.56
CA ARG A 105 17.04 7.49 10.49
C ARG A 105 17.66 8.86 10.74
N GLN A 106 18.49 9.32 9.80
CA GLN A 106 18.88 10.73 9.78
C GLN A 106 17.65 11.59 9.44
N PRO A 107 17.44 12.74 10.12
CA PRO A 107 16.36 13.63 9.77
C PRO A 107 16.55 14.09 8.33
N THR A 108 15.57 13.78 7.48
CA THR A 108 15.52 14.31 6.11
C THR A 108 15.60 15.82 6.20
N VAL A 109 16.70 16.41 5.73
CA VAL A 109 16.84 17.86 5.62
C VAL A 109 15.78 18.33 4.63
N THR A 110 14.66 18.84 5.14
CA THR A 110 13.69 19.56 4.32
C THR A 110 14.38 20.78 3.73
N ARG A 111 14.21 20.94 2.42
CA ARG A 111 14.94 21.87 1.56
C ARG A 111 14.46 23.33 1.73
N GLU A 112 14.29 23.78 2.96
CA GLU A 112 13.86 25.16 3.29
C GLU A 112 14.97 26.02 3.93
N GLN A 113 16.18 25.49 4.16
CA GLN A 113 17.29 26.25 4.76
C GLN A 113 18.38 26.72 3.77
N LYS A 114 18.03 26.99 2.51
CA LYS A 114 18.97 27.56 1.51
C LYS A 114 18.55 28.93 0.96
N LEU A 115 17.97 29.76 1.81
CA LEU A 115 17.74 31.18 1.52
C LEU A 115 18.13 32.00 2.76
N GLU A 116 19.41 32.00 3.10
CA GLU A 116 20.06 33.01 3.97
C GLU A 116 21.56 32.72 4.01
N GLU A 117 22.25 32.97 2.89
CA GLU A 117 23.68 33.30 2.83
C GLU A 117 23.95 34.12 1.57
#